data_AF-A0A839JQ39-F1
#
_entry.id   AF-A0A839JQ39-F1
#
_cell.length_a   1.000
_cell.length_b   1.000
_cell.length_c   1.000
_cell.angle_alpha   90.00
_cell.angle_beta   90.00
_cell.angle_gamma   90.00
#
_symmetry.space_group_name_H-M   'P 1'
#
loop_
_entity.id
_entity.type
_entity.pdbx_description
1 polymer ?
#
loop_
_entity_poly.entity_id
_entity_poly.type
_entity_poly.pdbx_seq_one_letter_code
_entity_poly.pdbx_strand_id
1 'polypeptide(L)'
;MARLSDKQSGFTLIEVSTALIFVGFIIFILAATTVNIVRSYNKGIWLAQINQAGQQMNSDIGDKARYSGVAVVQADKRRMCINGVSYLWNTQKEIDNGQWGHNVYSDGTPIRLARIEDKNGEYCTKDQQPGAPGGNSNVRALLGRGVAIQEFKVSQATGVPLLTVSMVVSPEGANRPIKAYTDHTGVHIDVNQNRSDSSWQCGEWIDKNDNKMVDLPDTFTPAKNQYCSFAEYTFTVYERSKI
;
A
#
# COMPACT_ATOMS: atom_id res chain seq x y z
N MET A 1 77.64 -18.45 27.25
CA MET A 1 76.73 -17.98 26.18
C MET A 1 75.51 -18.89 26.15
N ALA A 2 74.38 -18.44 26.69
CA ALA A 2 73.12 -19.16 26.54
C ALA A 2 72.48 -18.73 25.21
N ARG A 3 72.41 -19.64 24.23
CA ARG A 3 71.53 -19.45 23.07
C ARG A 3 70.12 -19.87 23.50
N LEU A 4 69.26 -18.89 23.77
CA LEU A 4 67.82 -19.08 23.84
C LEU A 4 67.35 -19.47 22.43
N SER A 5 67.06 -20.76 22.26
CA SER A 5 66.38 -21.27 21.07
C SER A 5 64.94 -20.79 21.11
N ASP A 6 64.65 -19.71 20.40
CA ASP A 6 63.30 -19.19 20.24
C ASP A 6 62.50 -20.21 19.41
N LYS A 7 61.62 -20.98 20.06
CA LYS A 7 60.69 -21.89 19.38
C LYS A 7 59.61 -21.03 18.73
N GLN A 8 59.84 -20.57 17.50
CA GLN A 8 58.77 -20.03 16.67
C GLN A 8 57.77 -21.15 16.38
N SER A 9 56.66 -21.13 17.10
CA SER A 9 55.47 -21.95 16.81
C SER A 9 54.88 -21.45 15.48
N GLY A 10 55.31 -22.04 14.37
CA GLY A 10 54.70 -21.80 13.07
C GLY A 10 53.26 -22.30 13.08
N PHE A 11 52.30 -21.41 12.82
CA PHE A 11 50.91 -21.80 12.63
C PHE A 11 50.82 -22.85 11.52
N THR A 12 50.10 -23.94 11.78
CA THR A 12 49.85 -24.94 10.75
C THR A 12 48.94 -24.34 9.68
N LEU A 13 49.18 -24.70 8.42
CA LEU A 13 48.39 -24.22 7.28
C LEU A 13 46.89 -24.55 7.44
N ILE A 14 46.60 -25.63 8.18
CA ILE A 14 45.26 -26.07 8.57
C ILE A 14 44.60 -25.07 9.53
N GLU A 15 45.30 -24.63 10.58
CA GLU A 15 44.77 -23.70 11.58
C GLU A 15 44.45 -22.33 10.97
N VAL A 16 45.33 -21.83 10.08
CA VAL A 16 45.08 -20.60 9.32
C VAL A 16 43.89 -20.76 8.38
N SER A 17 43.77 -21.90 7.70
CA SER A 17 42.64 -22.16 6.79
C SER A 17 41.32 -22.25 7.54
N THR A 18 41.28 -22.91 8.71
CA THR A 18 40.07 -22.98 9.54
C THR A 18 39.69 -21.60 10.09
N ALA A 19 40.65 -20.78 10.50
CA ALA A 19 40.39 -19.41 10.94
C ALA A 19 39.80 -18.53 9.82
N LEU A 20 40.32 -18.63 8.59
CA LEU A 20 39.79 -17.88 7.44
C LEU A 20 38.39 -18.34 7.05
N ILE A 21 38.12 -19.65 7.09
CA ILE A 21 36.77 -20.20 6.87
C ILE A 21 35.79 -19.64 7.91
N PHE A 22 36.18 -19.64 9.19
CA PHE A 22 35.35 -19.11 10.27
C PHE A 22 35.04 -17.62 10.09
N VAL A 23 36.04 -16.81 9.74
CA VAL A 23 35.84 -15.38 9.44
C VAL A 23 34.91 -15.20 8.22
N GLY A 24 35.07 -16.02 7.18
CA GLY A 24 34.18 -16.02 6.02
C GLY A 24 32.72 -16.31 6.39
N PHE A 25 32.49 -17.30 7.25
CA PHE A 25 31.14 -17.60 7.76
C PHE A 25 30.55 -16.43 8.56
N ILE A 26 31.34 -15.76 9.41
CA ILE A 26 30.88 -14.58 10.16
C ILE A 26 30.46 -13.47 9.20
N ILE A 27 31.28 -13.16 8.19
CA ILE A 27 30.97 -12.11 7.21
C ILE A 27 29.69 -12.46 6.44
N PHE A 28 29.51 -13.72 6.05
CA PHE A 28 28.29 -14.17 5.37
C PHE A 28 27.04 -14.00 6.24
N ILE A 29 27.11 -14.40 7.52
CA ILE A 29 25.99 -14.24 8.46
C ILE A 29 25.66 -12.76 8.69
N LEU A 30 26.68 -11.90 8.81
CA LEU A 30 26.49 -10.46 8.96
C LEU A 30 25.83 -9.86 7.72
N ALA A 31 26.31 -10.19 6.52
CA ALA A 31 25.72 -9.70 5.28
C ALA A 31 24.24 -10.12 5.16
N ALA A 32 23.92 -11.39 5.43
CA ALA A 32 22.54 -11.88 5.41
C ALA A 32 21.66 -11.15 6.44
N THR A 33 22.17 -10.92 7.64
CA THR A 33 21.47 -10.19 8.70
C THR A 33 21.21 -8.73 8.31
N THR A 34 22.21 -8.03 7.79
CA THR A 34 22.07 -6.63 7.35
C THR A 34 21.00 -6.49 6.28
N VAL A 35 20.97 -7.39 5.30
CA VAL A 35 19.95 -7.40 4.24
C VAL A 35 18.54 -7.55 4.83
N ASN A 36 18.34 -8.47 5.78
CA ASN A 36 17.06 -8.67 6.45
C ASN A 36 16.64 -7.45 7.30
N ILE A 37 17.58 -6.80 7.99
CA ILE A 37 17.33 -5.57 8.75
C ILE A 37 16.85 -4.44 7.83
N VAL A 38 17.55 -4.20 6.71
CA VAL A 38 17.18 -3.15 5.76
C VAL A 38 15.78 -3.39 5.18
N ARG A 39 15.46 -4.65 4.85
CA ARG A 39 14.12 -5.02 4.35
C ARG A 39 13.03 -4.74 5.38
N SER A 40 13.24 -5.18 6.62
CA SER A 40 12.31 -4.93 7.73
C SER A 40 12.14 -3.44 8.03
N TYR A 41 13.23 -2.66 7.96
CA TYR A 41 13.21 -1.22 8.15
C TYR A 41 12.35 -0.51 7.09
N ASN A 42 12.53 -0.85 5.81
CA ASN A 42 11.72 -0.30 4.73
C ASN A 42 10.23 -0.61 4.92
N LYS A 43 9.90 -1.86 5.30
CA LYS A 43 8.53 -2.25 5.66
C LYS A 43 7.98 -1.40 6.80
N GLY A 44 8.78 -1.15 7.84
CA GLY A 44 8.42 -0.28 8.95
C GLY A 44 8.10 1.16 8.53
N ILE A 45 8.95 1.77 7.70
CA ILE A 45 8.72 3.11 7.14
C ILE A 45 7.40 3.17 6.39
N TRP A 46 7.15 2.21 5.49
CA TRP A 46 5.92 2.21 4.69
C TRP A 46 4.68 2.08 5.57
N LEU A 47 4.69 1.19 6.55
CA LEU A 47 3.59 1.05 7.49
C LEU A 47 3.37 2.32 8.32
N ALA A 48 4.44 2.99 8.75
CA ALA A 48 4.33 4.26 9.47
C ALA A 48 3.70 5.36 8.59
N GLN A 49 4.13 5.48 7.34
CA GLN A 49 3.58 6.44 6.38
C GLN A 49 2.10 6.15 6.09
N ILE A 50 1.75 4.88 5.87
CA ILE A 50 0.37 4.44 5.62
C ILE A 50 -0.51 4.75 6.85
N ASN A 51 -0.03 4.49 8.07
CA ASN A 51 -0.73 4.83 9.31
C ASN A 51 -0.94 6.34 9.45
N GLN A 52 0.09 7.15 9.16
CA GLN A 52 -0.01 8.60 9.24
C GLN A 52 -1.06 9.13 8.24
N ALA A 53 -1.04 8.64 6.99
CA ALA A 53 -2.03 9.01 5.99
C ALA A 53 -3.44 8.57 6.38
N GLY A 54 -3.60 7.35 6.89
CA GLY A 54 -4.89 6.82 7.35
C GLY A 54 -5.47 7.63 8.52
N GLN A 55 -4.65 8.00 9.50
CA GLN A 55 -5.08 8.86 10.61
C GLN A 55 -5.46 10.26 10.14
N GLN A 56 -4.66 10.86 9.25
CA GLN A 56 -4.96 12.17 8.68
C GLN A 56 -6.29 12.16 7.92
N MET A 57 -6.52 11.12 7.12
CA MET A 57 -7.79 10.92 6.41
C MET A 57 -8.97 10.73 7.36
N ASN A 58 -8.82 9.88 8.37
CA ASN A 58 -9.88 9.62 9.34
C ASN A 58 -10.27 10.92 10.08
N SER A 59 -9.28 11.73 10.48
CA SER A 59 -9.55 13.04 11.10
C SER A 59 -10.24 13.99 10.12
N ASP A 60 -9.72 14.14 8.90
CA ASP A 60 -10.25 15.10 7.93
C ASP A 60 -11.66 14.71 7.45
N ILE A 61 -11.88 13.44 7.08
CA ILE A 61 -13.21 12.94 6.70
C ILE A 61 -14.15 12.97 7.91
N GLY A 62 -13.70 12.59 9.10
CA GLY A 62 -14.49 12.64 10.33
C GLY A 62 -14.94 14.06 10.67
N ASP A 63 -14.05 15.03 10.59
CA ASP A 63 -14.37 16.44 10.81
C ASP A 63 -15.34 16.95 9.74
N LYS A 64 -15.11 16.63 8.47
CA LYS A 64 -16.04 17.04 7.40
C LYS A 64 -17.41 16.37 7.57
N ALA A 65 -17.49 15.09 7.91
CA ALA A 65 -18.75 14.38 8.10
C ALA A 65 -19.54 14.87 9.32
N ARG A 66 -18.85 15.14 10.43
CA ARG A 66 -19.47 15.62 11.67
C ARG A 66 -20.09 17.01 11.53
N TYR A 67 -19.43 17.90 10.79
CA TYR A 67 -19.84 19.29 10.67
C TYR A 67 -20.61 19.61 9.38
N SER A 68 -20.91 18.64 8.51
CA SER A 68 -21.55 18.87 7.21
C SER A 68 -22.67 17.91 6.85
N GLY A 69 -23.40 18.26 5.79
CA GLY A 69 -24.48 17.45 5.24
C GLY A 69 -24.00 16.15 4.58
N VAL A 70 -24.96 15.40 4.04
CA VAL A 70 -24.76 14.07 3.44
C VAL A 70 -23.68 14.08 2.36
N ALA A 71 -22.73 13.14 2.44
CA ALA A 71 -21.71 12.97 1.43
C ALA A 71 -22.32 12.54 0.09
N VAL A 72 -21.80 13.07 -1.01
CA VAL A 72 -22.12 12.60 -2.36
C VAL A 72 -21.06 11.58 -2.75
N VAL A 73 -21.45 10.31 -2.83
CA VAL A 73 -20.54 9.21 -3.16
C VAL A 73 -20.83 8.73 -4.58
N GLN A 74 -19.81 8.75 -5.44
CA GLN A 74 -19.81 8.11 -6.75
C GLN A 74 -18.76 7.00 -6.75
N ALA A 75 -19.15 5.86 -6.17
CA ALA A 75 -18.27 4.72 -5.97
C ALA A 75 -17.80 4.10 -7.30
N ASP A 76 -18.60 4.22 -8.36
CA ASP A 76 -18.28 3.83 -9.73
C ASP A 76 -17.20 4.73 -10.34
N LYS A 77 -17.25 6.05 -10.07
CA LYS A 77 -16.25 7.01 -10.53
C LYS A 77 -15.05 7.17 -9.60
N ARG A 78 -15.03 6.44 -8.47
CA ARG A 78 -14.03 6.56 -7.39
C ARG A 78 -13.90 7.99 -6.85
N ARG A 79 -15.06 8.62 -6.57
CA ARG A 79 -15.14 9.98 -6.04
C ARG A 79 -16.07 10.06 -4.86
N MET A 80 -15.73 10.92 -3.91
CA MET A 80 -16.56 11.24 -2.75
C MET A 80 -16.45 12.72 -2.43
N CYS A 81 -17.56 13.43 -2.34
CA CYS A 81 -17.61 14.85 -2.04
C CYS A 81 -18.37 15.09 -0.75
N ILE A 82 -17.76 15.86 0.15
CA ILE A 82 -18.33 16.15 1.47
C ILE A 82 -17.83 17.52 1.95
N ASN A 83 -18.74 18.36 2.42
CA ASN A 83 -18.44 19.69 2.96
C ASN A 83 -17.52 20.59 2.12
N GLY A 84 -17.72 20.64 0.81
CA GLY A 84 -16.88 21.45 -0.06
C GLY A 84 -15.47 20.87 -0.28
N VAL A 85 -15.26 19.58 -0.01
CA VAL A 85 -14.03 18.85 -0.29
C VAL A 85 -14.36 17.61 -1.11
N SER A 86 -13.54 17.36 -2.14
CA SER A 86 -13.67 16.22 -3.04
C SER A 86 -12.47 15.29 -2.90
N TYR A 87 -12.74 14.02 -2.64
CA TYR A 87 -11.77 12.94 -2.56
C TYR A 87 -11.85 12.11 -3.82
N LEU A 88 -10.72 11.97 -4.51
CA LEU A 88 -10.58 11.17 -5.72
C LEU A 88 -9.50 10.12 -5.46
N TRP A 89 -9.74 8.90 -5.92
CA TRP A 89 -8.77 7.82 -5.77
C TRP A 89 -8.75 6.91 -7.00
N ASN A 90 -7.65 6.18 -7.15
CA ASN A 90 -7.61 4.99 -7.98
C ASN A 90 -7.05 3.84 -7.16
N THR A 91 -7.52 2.65 -7.47
CA THR A 91 -6.92 1.42 -6.99
C THR A 91 -5.68 1.08 -7.83
N GLN A 92 -4.79 0.27 -7.27
CA GLN A 92 -3.60 -0.19 -7.97
C GLN A 92 -3.96 -0.96 -9.24
N LYS A 93 -5.04 -1.76 -9.21
CA LYS A 93 -5.55 -2.47 -10.37
C LYS A 93 -5.96 -1.52 -11.51
N GLU A 94 -6.61 -0.40 -11.19
CA GLU A 94 -6.99 0.61 -12.18
C GLU A 94 -5.77 1.34 -12.75
N ILE A 95 -4.76 1.61 -11.91
CA ILE A 95 -3.49 2.21 -12.34
C ILE A 95 -2.73 1.25 -13.27
N ASP A 96 -2.60 -0.02 -12.90
CA ASP A 96 -1.93 -1.03 -13.71
C ASP A 96 -2.63 -1.16 -15.08
N ASN A 97 -3.95 -1.27 -15.09
CA ASN A 97 -4.73 -1.55 -16.30
C ASN A 97 -4.95 -0.34 -17.22
N GLY A 98 -4.48 0.87 -16.88
CA GLY A 98 -4.79 2.04 -17.69
C GLY A 98 -6.21 2.62 -17.48
N GLN A 99 -6.92 2.18 -16.43
CA GLN A 99 -8.36 2.38 -16.24
C GLN A 99 -8.68 3.41 -15.14
N TRP A 100 -7.98 4.54 -15.11
CA TRP A 100 -8.20 5.60 -14.10
C TRP A 100 -9.19 6.69 -14.55
N GLY A 101 -9.68 6.66 -15.79
CA GLY A 101 -10.62 7.64 -16.32
C GLY A 101 -10.17 9.09 -16.10
N HIS A 102 -11.01 9.91 -15.46
CA HIS A 102 -10.71 11.30 -15.12
C HIS A 102 -10.03 11.47 -13.75
N ASN A 103 -9.65 10.40 -13.05
CA ASN A 103 -8.89 10.46 -11.80
C ASN A 103 -7.40 10.51 -12.10
N VAL A 104 -7.02 11.50 -12.90
CA VAL A 104 -5.66 11.78 -13.31
C VAL A 104 -5.45 13.27 -13.15
N TYR A 105 -4.25 13.67 -12.72
CA TYR A 105 -3.91 15.08 -12.67
C TYR A 105 -3.75 15.64 -14.09
N SER A 106 -3.82 16.96 -14.23
CA SER A 106 -3.64 17.66 -15.51
C SER A 106 -2.28 17.40 -16.20
N ASP A 107 -1.28 16.91 -15.45
CA ASP A 107 0.04 16.53 -15.97
C ASP A 107 0.10 15.07 -16.48
N GLY A 108 -1.02 14.35 -16.43
CA GLY A 108 -1.13 12.94 -16.83
C GLY A 108 -0.78 11.94 -15.73
N THR A 109 -0.40 12.40 -14.52
CA THR A 109 -0.08 11.50 -13.41
C THR A 109 -1.36 10.90 -12.79
N PRO A 110 -1.50 9.56 -12.71
CA PRO A 110 -2.65 8.95 -12.06
C PRO A 110 -2.77 9.32 -10.58
N ILE A 111 -3.98 9.61 -10.12
CA ILE A 111 -4.25 9.96 -8.74
C ILE A 111 -4.27 8.68 -7.90
N ARG A 112 -3.40 8.59 -6.87
CA ARG A 112 -3.53 7.51 -5.86
C ARG A 112 -4.65 7.85 -4.91
N LEU A 113 -4.51 8.97 -4.22
CA LEU A 113 -5.53 9.57 -3.39
C LEU A 113 -5.29 11.07 -3.28
N ALA A 114 -6.27 11.84 -3.68
CA ALA A 114 -6.23 13.29 -3.62
C ALA A 114 -7.39 13.83 -2.80
N ARG A 115 -7.10 14.92 -2.08
CA ARG A 115 -8.07 15.78 -1.44
C ARG A 115 -8.06 17.12 -2.14
N ILE A 116 -9.22 17.59 -2.55
CA ILE A 116 -9.38 18.80 -3.34
C ILE A 116 -10.38 19.72 -2.65
N GLU A 117 -10.02 20.97 -2.38
CA GLU A 117 -10.99 21.99 -1.97
C GLU A 117 -11.91 22.29 -3.16
N ASP A 118 -13.19 21.94 -3.02
CA ASP A 118 -14.21 21.95 -4.06
C ASP A 118 -15.55 22.39 -3.46
N LYS A 119 -15.68 23.71 -3.24
CA LYS A 119 -16.85 24.31 -2.57
C LYS A 119 -18.19 23.91 -3.19
N ASN A 120 -18.21 23.61 -4.48
CA ASN A 120 -19.42 23.33 -5.24
C ASN A 120 -19.61 21.82 -5.53
N GLY A 121 -18.69 20.95 -5.12
CA GLY A 121 -18.77 19.51 -5.41
C GLY A 121 -18.70 19.18 -6.91
N GLU A 122 -17.99 20.01 -7.69
CA GLU A 122 -17.89 19.85 -9.14
C GLU A 122 -17.20 18.54 -9.53
N TYR A 123 -16.25 18.04 -8.74
CA TYR A 123 -15.58 16.79 -9.07
C TYR A 123 -16.50 15.56 -8.92
N CYS A 124 -17.55 15.61 -8.11
CA CYS A 124 -18.55 14.54 -8.13
C CYS A 124 -19.54 14.74 -9.27
N THR A 125 -19.94 15.96 -9.59
CA THR A 125 -20.99 16.18 -10.60
C THR A 125 -20.47 16.17 -12.04
N LYS A 126 -19.19 16.49 -12.26
CA LYS A 126 -18.56 16.63 -13.57
C LYS A 126 -17.33 15.74 -13.70
N ASP A 127 -17.11 15.23 -14.91
CA ASP A 127 -15.93 14.44 -15.26
C ASP A 127 -14.73 15.35 -15.58
N GLN A 128 -14.27 16.07 -14.56
CA GLN A 128 -13.11 16.97 -14.64
C GLN A 128 -11.87 16.39 -13.95
N GLN A 129 -10.71 16.85 -14.40
CA GLN A 129 -9.39 16.47 -13.89
C GLN A 129 -8.83 17.60 -13.00
N PRO A 130 -8.28 17.28 -11.82
CA PRO A 130 -7.64 18.28 -10.98
C PRO A 130 -6.27 18.70 -11.50
N GLY A 131 -5.86 19.91 -11.15
CA GLY A 131 -4.47 20.34 -11.36
C GLY A 131 -3.48 19.50 -10.53
N ALA A 132 -2.22 19.44 -10.96
CA ALA A 132 -1.18 18.73 -10.23
C ALA A 132 -0.92 19.33 -8.82
N PRO A 133 -0.66 18.49 -7.79
CA PRO A 133 -0.30 18.97 -6.46
C PRO A 133 1.00 19.76 -6.52
N GLY A 134 1.02 20.94 -5.88
CA GLY A 134 2.14 21.90 -5.93
C GLY A 134 1.97 23.02 -6.94
N GLY A 135 1.23 22.78 -8.04
CA GLY A 135 0.80 23.85 -8.97
C GLY A 135 -0.54 24.49 -8.57
N ASN A 136 -1.34 23.80 -7.77
CA ASN A 136 -2.62 24.27 -7.27
C ASN A 136 -2.71 24.08 -5.74
N SER A 137 -2.90 25.17 -4.99
CA SER A 137 -3.00 25.15 -3.52
C SER A 137 -4.21 24.39 -2.99
N ASN A 138 -5.23 24.21 -3.83
CA ASN A 138 -6.47 23.51 -3.48
C ASN A 138 -6.35 21.99 -3.58
N VAL A 139 -5.29 21.48 -4.21
CA VAL A 139 -5.10 20.04 -4.44
C VAL A 139 -3.99 19.52 -3.54
N ARG A 140 -4.29 18.51 -2.73
CA ARG A 140 -3.34 17.82 -1.85
C ARG A 140 -3.34 16.33 -2.15
N ALA A 141 -2.17 15.77 -2.47
CA ALA A 141 -1.99 14.33 -2.48
C ALA A 141 -1.93 13.83 -1.03
N LEU A 142 -2.83 12.91 -0.67
CA LEU A 142 -2.89 12.34 0.68
C LEU A 142 -1.97 11.12 0.83
N LEU A 143 -1.67 10.45 -0.28
CA LEU A 143 -0.71 9.35 -0.33
C LEU A 143 0.54 9.79 -1.08
N GLY A 144 1.71 9.50 -0.49
CA GLY A 144 3.00 9.75 -1.10
C GLY A 144 3.30 8.79 -2.26
N ARG A 145 4.39 9.08 -2.99
CA ARG A 145 4.90 8.19 -4.04
C ARG A 145 5.31 6.85 -3.43
N GLY A 146 5.03 5.75 -4.13
CA GLY A 146 5.37 4.39 -3.69
C GLY A 146 4.36 3.74 -2.74
N VAL A 147 3.25 4.41 -2.41
CA VAL A 147 2.09 3.84 -1.72
C VAL A 147 0.92 3.76 -2.70
N ALA A 148 0.12 2.70 -2.61
CA ALA A 148 -1.04 2.49 -3.44
C ALA A 148 -2.25 2.04 -2.63
N ILE A 149 -3.43 2.39 -3.12
CA ILE A 149 -4.69 1.86 -2.63
C ILE A 149 -4.95 0.55 -3.35
N GLN A 150 -5.07 -0.54 -2.62
CA GLN A 150 -5.46 -1.84 -3.18
C GLN A 150 -6.97 -1.97 -3.28
N GLU A 151 -7.68 -1.51 -2.26
CA GLU A 151 -9.15 -1.47 -2.24
C GLU A 151 -9.60 -0.19 -1.54
N PHE A 152 -10.69 0.39 -2.03
CA PHE A 152 -11.35 1.51 -1.36
C PHE A 152 -12.85 1.41 -1.58
N LYS A 153 -13.57 1.33 -0.46
CA LYS A 153 -15.02 1.14 -0.40
C LYS A 153 -15.61 2.23 0.45
N VAL A 154 -16.66 2.85 -0.07
CA VAL A 154 -17.48 3.81 0.65
C VAL A 154 -18.90 3.28 0.65
N SER A 155 -19.49 3.18 1.83
CA SER A 155 -20.86 2.69 2.01
C SER A 155 -21.63 3.65 2.91
N GLN A 156 -22.84 4.02 2.49
CA GLN A 156 -23.79 4.78 3.29
C GLN A 156 -24.89 3.84 3.76
N ALA A 157 -25.15 3.82 5.07
CA ALA A 157 -26.18 2.96 5.63
C ALA A 157 -27.59 3.52 5.32
N THR A 158 -28.53 2.63 5.01
CA THR A 158 -29.92 3.03 4.75
C THR A 158 -30.64 3.34 6.06
N GLY A 159 -31.29 4.50 6.15
CA GLY A 159 -32.13 4.87 7.30
C GLY A 159 -31.39 5.32 8.55
N VAL A 160 -30.05 5.31 8.55
CA VAL A 160 -29.20 5.89 9.60
C VAL A 160 -28.08 6.71 8.94
N PRO A 161 -27.71 7.88 9.47
CA PRO A 161 -26.74 8.76 8.83
C PRO A 161 -25.31 8.28 9.15
N LEU A 162 -24.95 7.09 8.67
CA LEU A 162 -23.63 6.50 8.86
C LEU A 162 -22.93 6.36 7.52
N LEU A 163 -21.74 6.92 7.44
CA LEU A 163 -20.81 6.76 6.33
C LEU A 163 -19.65 5.88 6.79
N THR A 164 -19.47 4.75 6.13
CA THR A 164 -18.34 3.84 6.38
C THR A 164 -17.37 3.92 5.22
N VAL A 165 -16.11 4.20 5.53
CA VAL A 165 -15.01 4.18 4.57
C VAL A 165 -14.08 3.04 4.98
N SER A 166 -13.81 2.14 4.04
CA SER A 166 -12.87 1.05 4.19
C SER A 166 -11.82 1.13 3.10
N MET A 167 -10.55 0.98 3.47
CA MET A 167 -9.43 1.02 2.52
C MET A 167 -8.36 0.02 2.89
N VAL A 168 -7.74 -0.54 1.85
CA VAL A 168 -6.57 -1.38 1.95
C VAL A 168 -5.44 -0.67 1.24
N VAL A 169 -4.35 -0.42 1.96
CA VAL A 169 -3.25 0.41 1.47
C VAL A 169 -1.95 -0.37 1.62
N SER A 170 -1.09 -0.33 0.60
CA SER A 170 0.19 -1.04 0.59
C SER A 170 1.27 -0.22 -0.14
N PRO A 171 2.55 -0.62 -0.05
CA PRO A 171 3.55 -0.21 -1.03
C PRO A 171 3.13 -0.61 -2.44
N GLU A 172 3.63 0.14 -3.41
CA GLU A 172 3.45 -0.10 -4.83
C GLU A 172 4.45 -1.16 -5.35
N GLY A 173 4.12 -1.77 -6.49
CA GLY A 173 4.98 -2.74 -7.17
C GLY A 173 4.79 -4.19 -6.72
N ALA A 174 5.80 -5.02 -6.94
CA ALA A 174 5.71 -6.49 -6.79
C ALA A 174 5.47 -6.97 -5.34
N ASN A 175 5.80 -6.15 -4.35
CA ASN A 175 5.70 -6.51 -2.93
C ASN A 175 4.38 -6.04 -2.30
N ARG A 176 3.29 -6.09 -3.06
CA ARG A 176 1.93 -5.72 -2.63
C ARG A 176 1.14 -6.95 -2.20
N PRO A 177 0.10 -6.81 -1.36
CA PRO A 177 -0.79 -7.92 -1.07
C PRO A 177 -1.59 -8.31 -2.32
N ILE A 178 -1.97 -9.58 -2.41
CA ILE A 178 -2.85 -10.10 -3.44
C ILE A 178 -4.14 -10.52 -2.76
N LYS A 179 -5.28 -10.17 -3.38
CA LYS A 179 -6.58 -10.64 -2.91
C LYS A 179 -6.77 -12.08 -3.36
N ALA A 180 -6.89 -13.00 -2.40
CA ALA A 180 -6.93 -14.43 -2.68
C ALA A 180 -7.98 -15.11 -1.80
N TYR A 181 -8.48 -16.26 -2.26
CA TYR A 181 -9.36 -17.13 -1.51
C TYR A 181 -8.82 -18.55 -1.52
N THR A 182 -9.24 -19.35 -0.54
CA THR A 182 -8.84 -20.75 -0.42
C THR A 182 -10.07 -21.63 -0.52
N ASP A 183 -10.01 -22.64 -1.38
CA ASP A 183 -11.02 -23.69 -1.47
C ASP A 183 -10.38 -25.09 -1.34
N HIS A 184 -11.17 -26.14 -1.56
CA HIS A 184 -10.74 -27.53 -1.46
C HIS A 184 -9.60 -27.91 -2.43
N THR A 185 -9.37 -27.11 -3.47
CA THR A 185 -8.37 -27.36 -4.52
C THR A 185 -7.08 -26.55 -4.32
N GLY A 186 -7.09 -25.55 -3.43
CA GLY A 186 -5.91 -24.76 -3.10
C GLY A 186 -6.21 -23.27 -2.93
N VAL A 187 -5.17 -22.46 -3.12
CA VAL A 187 -5.25 -20.99 -3.05
C VAL A 187 -5.38 -20.43 -4.46
N HIS A 188 -6.34 -19.53 -4.63
CA HIS A 188 -6.66 -18.90 -5.91
C HIS A 188 -6.64 -17.38 -5.79
N ILE A 189 -6.21 -16.72 -6.85
CA ILE A 189 -6.21 -15.26 -6.96
C ILE A 189 -7.62 -14.79 -7.30
N ASP A 190 -8.16 -13.85 -6.52
CA ASP A 190 -9.38 -13.12 -6.89
C ASP A 190 -9.03 -11.93 -7.80
N VAL A 191 -8.75 -12.23 -9.07
CA VAL A 191 -8.34 -11.24 -10.08
C VAL A 191 -9.38 -10.12 -10.22
N ASN A 192 -10.66 -10.46 -10.09
CA ASN A 192 -11.76 -9.50 -10.20
C ASN A 192 -11.98 -8.69 -8.92
N GLN A 193 -11.42 -9.14 -7.80
CA GLN A 193 -11.53 -8.55 -6.47
C GLN A 193 -12.97 -8.40 -5.98
N ASN A 194 -13.90 -9.19 -6.52
CA ASN A 194 -15.34 -9.05 -6.30
C ASN A 194 -15.92 -10.14 -5.39
N ARG A 195 -15.10 -11.10 -4.95
CA ARG A 195 -15.57 -12.16 -4.07
C ARG A 195 -15.66 -11.68 -2.63
N SER A 196 -16.62 -12.25 -1.89
CA SER A 196 -16.84 -11.97 -0.47
C SER A 196 -16.00 -12.87 0.45
N ASP A 197 -15.55 -14.03 -0.04
CA ASP A 197 -14.69 -14.99 0.67
C ASP A 197 -13.20 -14.77 0.43
N SER A 198 -12.82 -13.80 -0.40
CA SER A 198 -11.44 -13.43 -0.64
C SER A 198 -10.94 -12.39 0.37
N SER A 199 -9.67 -12.49 0.73
CA SER A 199 -8.99 -11.59 1.66
C SER A 199 -7.64 -11.14 1.11
N TRP A 200 -7.17 -9.97 1.55
CA TRP A 200 -5.85 -9.48 1.18
C TRP A 200 -4.78 -10.25 1.93
N GLN A 201 -3.84 -10.82 1.20
CA GLN A 201 -2.81 -11.69 1.76
C GLN A 201 -1.45 -11.33 1.20
N CYS A 202 -0.42 -11.42 2.06
CA CYS A 202 0.96 -11.38 1.60
C CYS A 202 1.41 -12.78 1.17
N GLY A 203 2.23 -12.83 0.13
CA GLY A 203 2.75 -14.09 -0.39
C GLY A 203 3.68 -13.89 -1.56
N GLU A 204 4.07 -15.00 -2.15
CA GLU A 204 4.83 -15.03 -3.39
C GLU A 204 3.85 -15.01 -4.55
N TRP A 205 3.93 -13.97 -5.35
CA TRP A 205 3.19 -13.82 -6.58
C TRP A 205 4.14 -14.07 -7.75
N ILE A 206 3.76 -15.00 -8.62
CA ILE A 206 4.45 -15.32 -9.86
C ILE A 206 3.59 -14.76 -10.98
N ASP A 207 4.08 -13.65 -11.55
CA ASP A 207 3.57 -13.07 -12.78
C ASP A 207 3.97 -13.97 -13.95
N LYS A 208 3.00 -14.67 -14.55
CA LYS A 208 3.32 -15.60 -15.65
C LYS A 208 3.52 -14.90 -16.99
N ASN A 209 3.03 -13.67 -17.13
CA ASN A 209 3.06 -12.93 -18.37
C ASN A 209 4.10 -11.79 -18.36
N ASP A 210 4.78 -11.57 -17.23
CA ASP A 210 5.75 -10.50 -16.97
C ASP A 210 5.19 -9.09 -17.30
N ASN A 211 3.88 -8.91 -17.12
CA ASN A 211 3.16 -7.68 -17.42
C ASN A 211 3.03 -6.74 -16.20
N LYS A 212 3.45 -7.21 -15.02
CA LYS A 212 3.36 -6.57 -13.70
C LYS A 212 1.93 -6.32 -13.24
N MET A 213 0.96 -7.03 -13.80
CA MET A 213 -0.47 -6.93 -13.49
C MET A 213 -0.96 -8.25 -12.92
N VAL A 214 -1.86 -8.20 -11.93
CA VAL A 214 -2.46 -9.43 -11.40
C VAL A 214 -3.48 -9.94 -12.41
N ASP A 215 -3.24 -11.11 -12.99
CA ASP A 215 -4.10 -11.69 -14.00
C ASP A 215 -4.44 -13.18 -13.74
N LEU A 216 -5.25 -13.78 -14.62
CA LEU A 216 -5.75 -15.15 -14.48
C LEU A 216 -4.67 -16.25 -14.55
N PRO A 217 -3.66 -16.20 -15.44
CA PRO A 217 -2.64 -17.23 -15.48
C PRO A 217 -1.68 -17.19 -14.28
N ASP A 218 -1.61 -16.07 -13.54
CA ASP A 218 -0.74 -15.92 -12.38
C ASP A 218 -0.93 -16.98 -11.30
N THR A 219 0.09 -17.10 -10.46
CA THR A 219 0.04 -18.01 -9.31
C THR A 219 0.44 -17.27 -8.05
N PHE A 220 -0.30 -17.53 -6.97
CA PHE A 220 -0.07 -16.91 -5.68
C PHE A 220 0.04 -17.97 -4.59
N THR A 221 1.14 -17.92 -3.84
CA THR A 221 1.37 -18.77 -2.68
C THR A 221 1.44 -17.89 -1.43
N PRO A 222 0.45 -17.95 -0.52
CA PRO A 222 0.48 -17.18 0.71
C PRO A 222 1.74 -17.50 1.52
N ALA A 223 2.46 -16.47 1.92
CA ALA A 223 3.70 -16.61 2.66
C ALA A 223 3.91 -15.39 3.55
N LYS A 224 4.39 -15.62 4.77
CA LYS A 224 4.88 -14.55 5.63
C LYS A 224 6.24 -14.08 5.10
N ASN A 225 6.22 -13.20 4.11
CA ASN A 225 7.44 -12.60 3.58
C ASN A 225 7.73 -11.25 4.23
N GLN A 226 9.00 -10.85 4.24
CA GLN A 226 9.44 -9.58 4.82
C GLN A 226 9.17 -8.38 3.91
N TYR A 227 8.78 -8.63 2.66
CA TYR A 227 8.67 -7.61 1.61
C TYR A 227 7.27 -7.01 1.51
N CYS A 228 6.24 -7.84 1.68
CA CYS A 228 4.86 -7.41 1.61
C CYS A 228 4.41 -6.83 2.96
N SER A 229 3.73 -5.70 2.85
CA SER A 229 3.12 -5.00 3.96
C SER A 229 1.88 -4.29 3.46
N PHE A 230 0.81 -4.34 4.24
CA PHE A 230 -0.38 -3.57 3.97
C PHE A 230 -1.06 -3.26 5.30
N ALA A 231 -1.95 -2.28 5.25
CA ALA A 231 -2.82 -1.97 6.36
C ALA A 231 -4.26 -1.86 5.84
N GLU A 232 -5.18 -2.37 6.64
CA GLU A 232 -6.61 -2.22 6.42
C GLU A 232 -7.13 -1.21 7.41
N TYR A 233 -7.78 -0.16 6.90
CA TYR A 233 -8.46 0.83 7.72
C TYR A 233 -9.93 0.75 7.43
N THR A 234 -10.73 0.66 8.49
CA THR A 234 -12.17 0.85 8.40
C THR A 234 -12.57 1.82 9.48
N PHE A 235 -13.25 2.89 9.08
CA PHE A 235 -13.81 3.85 10.02
C PHE A 235 -15.23 4.20 9.60
N THR A 236 -16.08 4.40 10.60
CA THR A 236 -17.47 4.77 10.43
C THR A 236 -17.70 6.10 11.11
N VAL A 237 -18.28 7.04 10.39
CA VAL A 237 -18.56 8.39 10.87
C VAL A 237 -20.05 8.68 10.77
N TYR A 238 -20.53 9.49 11.70
CA TYR A 238 -21.89 10.01 11.64
C TYR A 238 -21.93 11.18 10.67
N GLU A 239 -22.81 11.08 9.67
CA GLU A 239 -23.18 12.21 8.83
C GLU A 239 -24.19 13.08 9.60
N ARG A 240 -24.09 14.40 9.48
CA ARG A 240 -25.16 15.26 10.00
C ARG A 240 -26.34 15.16 9.03
N SER A 241 -27.33 14.37 9.43
CA SER A 241 -28.53 13.98 8.71
C SER A 241 -29.16 15.06 7.81
N LYS A 242 -29.75 14.60 6.68
CA LYS A 242 -30.95 15.21 6.06
C LYS A 242 -32.09 15.15 7.07
N ILE A 243 -32.21 16.11 7.98
CA ILE A 243 -33.49 16.40 8.66
C ILE A 243 -34.09 17.60 7.94
#